data_AF-A0A3N5P7I5-F1
#
_entry.id   AF-A0A3N5P7I5-F1
#
_cell.length_a   1.000
_cell.length_b   1.000
_cell.length_c   1.000
_cell.angle_alpha   90.00
_cell.angle_beta   90.00
_cell.angle_gamma   90.00
#
_symmetry.space_group_name_H-M   'P 1'
#
loop_
_entity.id
_entity.type
_entity.pdbx_description
1 polymer ?
#
loop_
_entity_poly.entity_id
_entity_poly.type
_entity_poly.pdbx_seq_one_letter_code
_entity_poly.pdbx_strand_id
1 'polypeptide(L)'
;MRRTMQAGNSERNQKVSPVEMWKRQRTRTTHRIHTLPVVVLELTDRCNCRCVMCDIWQGGGRGQELTAEGMQPHLATFTKLDVRHVVLSGGEPLLHHDPWALCALLRAHGVAKITLLSTG
;
A
#
# COMPACT_ATOMS: atom_id res chain seq x y z
N MET A 1 -37.74 -9.63 11.36
CA MET A 1 -37.17 -10.07 10.06
C MET A 1 -36.27 -8.95 9.56
N ARG A 2 -34.97 -9.05 9.28
CA ARG A 2 -33.92 -10.07 9.40
C ARG A 2 -32.65 -9.29 9.81
N ARG A 3 -31.92 -9.78 10.82
CA ARG A 3 -30.53 -9.38 11.08
C ARG A 3 -29.67 -9.99 9.96
N THR A 4 -29.04 -9.19 9.10
CA THR A 4 -27.90 -9.61 8.28
C THR A 4 -26.65 -9.14 9.02
N MET A 5 -26.18 -9.95 9.96
CA MET A 5 -25.03 -10.83 9.80
C MET A 5 -23.75 -10.06 9.45
N GLN A 6 -22.90 -9.97 10.47
CA GLN A 6 -21.54 -9.48 10.48
C GLN A 6 -20.73 -10.09 9.33
N ALA A 7 -20.04 -9.25 8.56
CA ALA A 7 -18.92 -9.69 7.75
C ALA A 7 -17.81 -10.11 8.73
N GLY A 8 -17.72 -11.43 8.95
CA GLY A 8 -16.72 -12.03 9.81
C GLY A 8 -15.31 -11.67 9.33
N ASN A 9 -14.55 -11.07 10.24
CA ASN A 9 -13.12 -10.83 10.10
C ASN A 9 -12.40 -12.19 9.97
N SER A 10 -12.11 -12.63 8.74
CA SER A 10 -11.32 -13.84 8.48
C SER A 10 -9.83 -13.55 8.73
N GLU A 11 -9.46 -13.53 10.00
CA GLU A 11 -8.06 -13.40 10.41
C GLU A 11 -7.32 -14.74 10.30
N ARG A 12 -6.07 -14.66 9.81
CA ARG A 12 -4.92 -15.49 10.24
C ARG A 12 -4.98 -16.99 9.96
N ASN A 13 -4.63 -17.43 8.75
CA ASN A 13 -3.68 -18.55 8.54
C ASN A 13 -3.30 -18.74 7.05
N GLN A 14 -2.78 -17.70 6.38
CA GLN A 14 -2.30 -17.91 5.02
C GLN A 14 -0.90 -18.57 5.08
N LYS A 15 -0.86 -19.89 4.96
CA LYS A 15 0.39 -20.64 4.79
C LYS A 15 1.14 -20.06 3.59
N VAL A 16 2.36 -19.57 3.81
CA VAL A 16 3.20 -19.03 2.73
C VAL A 16 3.55 -20.19 1.79
N SER A 17 3.30 -20.03 0.49
CA SER A 17 3.55 -21.10 -0.47
C SER A 17 5.06 -21.41 -0.60
N PRO A 18 5.46 -22.66 -0.90
CA PRO A 18 6.86 -23.00 -1.13
C PRO A 18 7.53 -22.14 -2.21
N VAL A 19 6.79 -21.79 -3.26
CA VAL A 19 7.23 -20.90 -4.34
C VAL A 19 7.56 -19.52 -3.79
N GLU A 20 6.68 -18.97 -2.94
CA GLU A 20 6.91 -17.66 -2.34
C GLU A 20 8.07 -17.68 -1.35
N MET A 21 8.20 -18.74 -0.53
CA MET A 21 9.35 -18.92 0.35
C MET A 21 10.67 -18.90 -0.46
N TRP A 22 10.71 -19.60 -1.59
CA TRP A 22 11.86 -19.59 -2.48
C TRP A 22 12.15 -18.22 -3.08
N LYS A 23 11.12 -17.49 -3.56
CA LYS A 23 11.28 -16.11 -4.07
C LYS A 23 11.83 -15.17 -3.00
N ARG A 24 11.33 -15.29 -1.75
CA ARG A 24 11.82 -14.51 -0.60
C ARG A 24 13.28 -14.84 -0.30
N GLN A 25 13.65 -16.13 -0.29
CA GLN A 25 15.04 -16.54 -0.07
C GLN A 25 15.96 -15.95 -1.15
N ARG A 26 15.57 -16.03 -2.44
CA ARG A 26 16.35 -15.42 -3.53
C ARG A 26 16.47 -13.90 -3.42
N THR A 27 15.42 -13.23 -2.93
CA THR A 27 15.47 -11.77 -2.68
C THR A 27 16.50 -11.43 -1.60
N ARG A 28 16.68 -12.30 -0.60
CA ARG A 28 17.67 -12.11 0.48
C ARG A 28 19.10 -12.50 0.10
N THR A 29 19.27 -13.48 -0.79
CA THR A 29 20.60 -14.02 -1.16
C THR A 29 21.16 -13.44 -2.45
N THR A 30 20.39 -12.64 -3.19
CA THR A 30 20.83 -12.01 -4.44
C THR A 30 20.56 -10.51 -4.40
N HIS A 31 21.20 -9.75 -5.28
CA HIS A 31 20.97 -8.30 -5.43
C HIS A 31 19.64 -7.95 -6.13
N ARG A 32 18.80 -8.94 -6.47
CA ARG A 32 17.56 -8.76 -7.24
C ARG A 32 16.35 -9.05 -6.35
N ILE A 33 15.33 -8.21 -6.45
CA ILE A 33 14.04 -8.42 -5.80
C ILE A 33 13.21 -9.39 -6.65
N HIS A 34 12.85 -10.54 -6.08
CA HIS A 34 12.03 -11.56 -6.76
C HIS A 34 10.57 -11.56 -6.30
N THR A 35 10.28 -10.94 -5.16
CA THR A 35 8.92 -10.74 -4.65
C THR A 35 8.89 -9.54 -3.70
N LEU A 36 7.79 -8.80 -3.72
CA LEU A 36 7.54 -7.67 -2.83
C LEU A 36 6.06 -7.70 -2.40
N PRO A 37 5.68 -8.58 -1.45
CA PRO A 37 4.28 -8.83 -1.14
C PRO A 37 3.57 -7.66 -0.46
N VAL A 38 4.33 -6.75 0.16
CA VAL A 38 3.83 -5.54 0.83
C VAL A 38 4.55 -4.32 0.25
N VAL A 39 3.79 -3.30 -0.15
CA VAL A 39 4.31 -2.00 -0.61
C VAL A 39 3.70 -0.89 0.22
N VAL A 40 4.53 0.05 0.69
CA VAL A 40 4.07 1.27 1.35
C VAL A 40 4.17 2.40 0.33
N LEU A 41 3.07 3.12 0.12
CA LEU A 41 2.99 4.26 -0.79
C LEU A 41 2.77 5.53 0.02
N GLU A 42 3.66 6.51 -0.14
CA GLU A 42 3.48 7.85 0.40
C GLU A 42 2.69 8.69 -0.61
N LEU A 43 1.44 9.00 -0.28
CA LEU A 43 0.54 9.67 -1.23
C LEU A 43 0.81 11.17 -1.32
N THR A 44 1.16 11.77 -0.19
CA THR A 44 1.36 13.21 -0.03
C THR A 44 2.26 13.45 1.19
N ASP A 45 3.00 14.56 1.20
CA ASP A 45 3.76 15.03 2.36
C ASP A 45 2.95 16.02 3.23
N ARG A 46 1.73 16.40 2.79
CA ARG A 46 0.82 17.22 3.60
C ARG A 46 0.28 16.43 4.78
N CYS A 47 0.30 17.03 5.97
CA CYS A 47 -0.27 16.47 7.17
C CYS A 47 -0.92 17.58 8.03
N ASN A 48 -2.06 17.26 8.64
CA ASN A 48 -2.72 18.10 9.65
C ASN A 48 -2.06 17.97 11.04
N CYS A 49 -1.22 16.95 11.26
CA CYS A 49 -0.43 16.79 12.46
C CYS A 49 1.00 17.34 12.29
N ARG A 50 1.63 17.69 13.42
CA ARG A 50 3.04 18.15 13.51
C ARG A 50 3.79 17.34 14.57
N CYS A 51 3.79 16.03 14.38
CA CYS A 51 4.39 15.09 15.32
C CYS A 51 5.89 15.37 15.47
N VAL A 52 6.39 15.43 16.73
CA VAL A 52 7.81 15.77 17.05
C VAL A 52 8.80 14.76 16.45
N MET A 53 8.38 13.51 16.30
CA MET A 53 9.16 12.40 15.75
C MET A 53 9.05 12.25 14.22
N CYS A 54 8.26 13.10 13.54
CA CYS A 54 7.99 12.99 12.11
C CYS A 54 8.60 14.17 11.34
N ASP A 55 9.30 13.86 10.26
CA ASP A 55 9.89 14.82 9.33
C ASP A 55 9.07 14.99 8.03
N ILE A 56 8.09 14.11 7.74
CA ILE A 56 7.29 14.15 6.51
C ILE A 56 6.57 15.50 6.33
N TRP A 57 5.86 15.97 7.37
CA TRP A 57 5.10 17.22 7.30
C TRP A 57 5.97 18.46 7.02
N GLN A 58 7.28 18.38 7.32
CA GLN A 58 8.23 19.46 7.08
C GLN A 58 8.48 19.69 5.58
N GLY A 59 8.13 18.72 4.73
CA GLY A 59 8.02 18.89 3.28
C GLY A 59 7.04 19.99 2.89
N GLY A 60 6.00 20.21 3.70
CA GLY A 60 5.12 21.37 3.61
C GLY A 60 4.22 21.38 2.37
N GLY A 61 3.93 20.23 1.77
CA GLY A 61 3.13 20.17 0.53
C GLY A 61 3.92 20.50 -0.73
N ARG A 62 5.26 20.55 -0.64
CA ARG A 62 6.14 20.87 -1.78
C ARG A 62 6.50 19.62 -2.58
N GLY A 63 6.31 18.43 -2.01
CA GLY A 63 6.45 17.16 -2.72
C GLY A 63 5.40 16.98 -3.81
N GLN A 64 5.72 16.17 -4.82
CA GLN A 64 4.74 15.76 -5.82
C GLN A 64 3.83 14.69 -5.23
N GLU A 65 2.52 14.85 -5.40
CA GLU A 65 1.55 13.84 -5.00
C GLU A 65 1.61 12.61 -5.92
N LEU A 66 1.43 11.42 -5.32
CA LEU A 66 1.32 10.20 -6.08
C LEU A 66 -0.09 10.10 -6.68
N THR A 67 -0.23 10.40 -7.97
CA THR A 67 -1.53 10.29 -8.65
C THR A 67 -1.78 8.88 -9.19
N ALA A 68 -3.04 8.59 -9.54
CA ALA A 68 -3.40 7.35 -10.22
C ALA A 68 -2.64 7.21 -11.56
N GLU A 69 -2.50 8.29 -12.33
CA GLU A 69 -1.72 8.30 -13.58
C GLU A 69 -0.24 8.04 -13.31
N GLY A 70 0.34 8.67 -12.28
CA GLY A 70 1.73 8.46 -11.87
C GLY A 70 2.00 7.00 -11.43
N MET A 71 0.98 6.29 -10.94
CA MET A 71 1.08 4.90 -10.54
C MET A 71 1.06 3.92 -11.74
N GLN A 72 0.41 4.28 -12.86
CA GLN A 72 0.20 3.39 -14.01
C GLN A 72 1.48 2.68 -14.52
N PRO A 73 2.63 3.37 -14.71
CA PRO A 73 3.85 2.75 -15.24
C PRO A 73 4.38 1.61 -14.37
N HIS A 74 4.02 1.57 -13.09
CA HIS A 74 4.54 0.62 -12.12
C HIS A 74 3.64 -0.61 -11.92
N LEU A 75 2.41 -0.60 -12.43
CA LEU A 75 1.42 -1.67 -12.18
C LEU A 75 1.88 -3.02 -12.75
N ALA A 76 2.57 -3.02 -13.89
CA ALA A 76 3.18 -4.24 -14.44
C ALA A 76 4.23 -4.84 -13.47
N THR A 77 4.97 -3.98 -12.77
CA THR A 77 5.94 -4.41 -11.76
C THR A 77 5.24 -4.93 -10.50
N PHE A 78 4.11 -4.34 -10.10
CA PHE A 78 3.31 -4.82 -8.97
C PHE A 78 2.85 -6.26 -9.21
N THR A 79 2.31 -6.55 -10.38
CA THR A 79 1.91 -7.91 -10.78
C THR A 79 3.12 -8.85 -10.81
N LYS A 80 4.23 -8.42 -11.42
CA LYS A 80 5.46 -9.23 -11.54
C LYS A 80 6.04 -9.60 -10.17
N LEU A 81 5.99 -8.69 -9.21
CA LEU A 81 6.55 -8.88 -7.86
C LEU A 81 5.58 -9.51 -6.86
N ASP A 82 4.38 -9.87 -7.29
CA ASP A 82 3.33 -10.44 -6.43
C ASP A 82 2.97 -9.49 -5.27
N VAL A 83 2.75 -8.21 -5.57
CA VAL A 83 2.26 -7.24 -4.59
C VAL A 83 0.82 -7.59 -4.24
N ARG A 84 0.57 -7.90 -2.96
CA ARG A 84 -0.76 -8.32 -2.49
C ARG A 84 -1.34 -7.38 -1.44
N HIS A 85 -0.49 -6.64 -0.75
CA HIS A 85 -0.89 -5.68 0.27
C HIS A 85 -0.24 -4.32 -0.03
N VAL A 86 -1.06 -3.30 -0.21
CA VAL A 86 -0.60 -1.91 -0.27
C VAL A 86 -0.99 -1.18 1.01
N VAL A 87 -0.05 -0.42 1.56
CA VAL A 87 -0.25 0.45 2.71
C VAL A 87 -0.16 1.90 2.22
N LEU A 88 -1.25 2.65 2.36
CA LEU A 88 -1.31 4.07 2.06
C LEU A 88 -0.80 4.84 3.28
N SER A 89 0.23 5.65 3.06
CA SER A 89 0.99 6.39 4.08
C SER A 89 1.45 7.75 3.52
N GLY A 90 2.48 8.35 4.11
CA GLY A 90 2.95 9.70 3.83
C GLY A 90 2.69 10.61 5.03
N GLY A 91 2.21 11.81 4.78
CA GLY A 91 1.67 12.71 5.79
C GLY A 91 0.32 12.18 6.28
N GLU A 92 -0.77 12.86 5.92
CA GLU A 92 -2.12 12.32 6.10
C GLU A 92 -2.66 11.89 4.73
N PRO A 93 -2.76 10.58 4.42
CA PRO A 93 -3.19 10.12 3.10
C PRO A 93 -4.59 10.61 2.72
N LEU A 94 -5.45 10.91 3.69
CA LEU A 94 -6.78 11.48 3.45
C LEU A 94 -6.76 12.95 3.01
N LEU A 95 -5.61 13.64 3.10
CA LEU A 95 -5.42 14.97 2.52
C LEU A 95 -5.00 14.95 1.05
N HIS A 96 -4.72 13.78 0.48
CA HIS A 96 -4.48 13.60 -0.96
C HIS A 96 -5.74 13.98 -1.77
N HIS A 97 -5.59 14.53 -2.98
CA HIS A 97 -6.74 15.04 -3.74
C HIS A 97 -7.75 13.95 -4.14
N ASP A 98 -7.28 12.74 -4.49
CA ASP A 98 -8.14 11.60 -4.83
C ASP A 98 -7.48 10.25 -4.46
N PRO A 99 -7.47 9.88 -3.17
CA PRO A 99 -6.93 8.59 -2.73
C PRO A 99 -7.79 7.39 -3.18
N TRP A 100 -9.05 7.63 -3.59
CA TRP A 100 -9.99 6.58 -3.98
C TRP A 100 -9.72 6.08 -5.41
N ALA A 101 -9.36 6.98 -6.33
CA ALA A 101 -8.92 6.59 -7.67
C ALA A 101 -7.69 5.65 -7.61
N LEU A 102 -6.71 5.94 -6.74
CA LEU A 102 -5.59 5.04 -6.49
C LEU A 102 -6.05 3.68 -5.96
N CYS A 103 -6.96 3.66 -4.97
CA CYS A 103 -7.48 2.40 -4.45
C CYS A 103 -8.17 1.58 -5.54
N ALA A 104 -9.00 2.19 -6.37
CA ALA A 104 -9.69 1.53 -7.47
C ALA A 104 -8.68 0.96 -8.50
N LEU A 105 -7.67 1.75 -8.87
CA LEU A 105 -6.60 1.33 -9.76
C LEU A 105 -5.83 0.12 -9.23
N LEU A 106 -5.43 0.16 -7.95
CA LEU A 106 -4.69 -0.94 -7.30
C LEU A 106 -5.54 -2.22 -7.21
N ARG A 107 -6.84 -2.09 -6.89
CA ARG A 107 -7.78 -3.21 -6.84
C ARG A 107 -7.95 -3.85 -8.22
N ALA A 108 -8.09 -3.04 -9.27
CA ALA A 108 -8.19 -3.52 -10.65
C ALA A 108 -6.95 -4.31 -11.10
N HIS A 109 -5.79 -4.08 -10.46
CA HIS A 109 -4.53 -4.76 -10.75
C HIS A 109 -4.17 -5.87 -9.74
N GLY A 110 -5.17 -6.40 -9.02
CA GLY A 110 -5.01 -7.62 -8.22
C GLY A 110 -4.49 -7.40 -6.80
N VAL A 111 -4.41 -6.16 -6.31
CA VAL A 111 -4.06 -5.90 -4.90
C VAL A 111 -5.18 -6.37 -3.98
N ALA A 112 -4.92 -7.46 -3.25
CA ALA A 112 -5.90 -8.12 -2.40
C ALA A 112 -6.21 -7.37 -1.10
N LYS A 113 -5.26 -6.60 -0.56
CA LYS A 113 -5.43 -5.85 0.69
C LYS A 113 -4.91 -4.42 0.53
N ILE A 114 -5.69 -3.46 1.02
CA ILE A 114 -5.27 -2.06 1.14
C ILE A 114 -5.45 -1.66 2.61
N THR A 115 -4.42 -1.05 3.20
CA THR A 115 -4.47 -0.50 4.56
C THR A 115 -4.19 0.98 4.51
N LEU A 116 -4.97 1.77 5.24
CA LEU A 116 -4.77 3.20 5.42
C LEU A 116 -4.06 3.44 6.75
N LEU A 117 -2.96 4.19 6.74
CA LEU A 117 -2.33 4.74 7.94
C LEU A 117 -2.77 6.20 8.09
N SER A 118 -3.75 6.42 8.95
CA SER A 118 -4.30 7.75 9.29
C SER A 118 -3.91 8.12 10.71
N THR A 119 -3.90 9.43 10.99
CA THR A 119 -3.67 10.01 12.32
C THR A 119 -4.84 9.82 13.29
N GLY A 120 -6.02 9.41 12.82
CA GLY A 120 -7.20 9.12 13.65
C GLY A 120 -8.47 8.90 12.85
#